data_AF-A0A0E2AJM0-F1
#
_entry.id   AF-A0A0E2AJM0-F1
#
_cell.length_a   1.000
_cell.length_b   1.000
_cell.length_c   1.000
_cell.angle_alpha   90.00
_cell.angle_beta   90.00
_cell.angle_gamma   90.00
#
_symmetry.space_group_name_H-M   'P 1'
#
loop_
_entity.id
_entity.type
_entity.pdbx_description
1 polymer ?
#
loop_
_entity_poly.entity_id
_entity_poly.type
_entity_poly.pdbx_seq_one_letter_code
_entity_poly.pdbx_strand_id
1 'polypeptide(L)'
;MEIRGKIIAVLPVKDGIGKTSGNEWKSREFVLETEESKPQSVCLQLMNANIERYAVEVGMTVHVKFDISARQWENRWFNTLTAWEVTVIKQKEEQPA
;
A
#
# COMPACT_ATOMS: atom_id res chain seq x y z
N MET A 1 -8.02 -8.94 5.44
CA MET A 1 -8.67 -8.87 4.10
C MET A 1 -7.61 -9.09 3.03
N GLU A 2 -7.99 -9.34 1.77
CA GLU A 2 -7.03 -9.53 0.67
C GLU A 2 -7.49 -8.88 -0.64
N ILE A 3 -6.53 -8.48 -1.48
CA ILE A 3 -6.76 -7.86 -2.80
C ILE A 3 -5.62 -8.18 -3.76
N ARG A 4 -5.93 -8.30 -5.06
CA ARG A 4 -4.95 -8.53 -6.12
C ARG A 4 -5.03 -7.43 -7.16
N GLY A 5 -3.88 -7.03 -7.69
CA GLY A 5 -3.82 -6.03 -8.74
C GLY A 5 -2.42 -5.61 -9.12
N LYS A 6 -2.34 -4.75 -10.13
CA LYS A 6 -1.09 -4.18 -10.64
C LYS A 6 -0.79 -2.87 -9.90
N ILE A 7 0.44 -2.72 -9.42
CA ILE A 7 0.90 -1.47 -8.80
C ILE A 7 1.07 -0.42 -9.90
N ILE A 8 0.34 0.69 -9.76
CA ILE A 8 0.35 1.81 -10.73
C ILE A 8 1.08 3.04 -10.19
N ALA A 9 1.23 3.16 -8.86
CA ALA A 9 1.98 4.25 -8.24
C ALA A 9 2.62 3.78 -6.93
N VAL A 10 3.80 4.33 -6.63
CA VAL A 10 4.46 4.19 -5.33
C VAL A 10 4.87 5.58 -4.87
N LEU A 11 4.37 6.00 -3.71
CA LEU A 11 4.62 7.34 -3.18
C LEU A 11 5.92 7.38 -2.34
N PRO A 12 6.49 8.57 -2.12
CA PRO A 12 7.63 8.75 -1.24
C PRO A 12 7.34 8.25 0.18
N VAL A 13 8.38 7.80 0.87
CA VAL A 13 8.29 7.44 2.29
C VAL A 13 7.98 8.71 3.10
N LYS A 14 7.03 8.58 4.01
CA LYS A 14 6.70 9.57 5.04
C LYS A 14 7.16 9.04 6.38
N ASP A 15 7.56 9.93 7.27
CA ASP A 15 7.96 9.59 8.63
C ASP A 15 7.44 10.62 9.63
N GLY A 16 7.49 10.26 10.91
CA GLY A 16 7.15 11.16 12.00
C GLY A 16 7.19 10.46 13.34
N ILE A 17 6.77 11.19 14.38
CA ILE A 17 6.66 10.69 15.75
C ILE A 17 5.18 10.50 16.09
N GLY A 18 4.84 9.33 16.61
CA GLY A 18 3.47 8.98 16.99
C GLY A 18 3.01 9.81 18.18
N LYS A 19 1.92 10.58 18.02
CA LYS A 19 1.39 11.45 19.08
C LYS A 19 1.01 10.70 20.37
N THR A 20 0.63 9.42 20.26
CA THR A 20 0.18 8.60 21.40
C THR A 20 1.30 7.77 22.00
N SER A 21 2.15 7.14 21.18
CA SER A 21 3.20 6.23 21.65
C SER A 21 4.55 6.89 21.88
N GLY A 22 4.80 8.06 21.27
CA GLY A 22 6.11 8.69 21.22
C GLY A 22 7.13 7.99 20.32
N ASN A 23 6.74 6.89 19.66
CA ASN A 23 7.63 6.13 18.80
C ASN A 23 7.70 6.72 17.39
N GLU A 24 8.87 6.61 16.77
CA GLU A 24 9.02 6.89 15.34
C GLU A 24 8.19 5.91 14.51
N TRP A 25 7.60 6.43 13.44
CA TRP A 25 6.92 5.63 12.43
C TRP A 25 7.39 6.04 11.05
N LYS A 26 7.44 5.06 10.15
CA LYS A 26 7.59 5.29 8.71
C LYS A 26 6.39 4.66 8.00
N SER A 27 5.89 5.34 6.98
CA SER A 27 4.82 4.83 6.11
C SER A 27 5.20 5.04 4.65
N ARG A 28 4.89 4.08 3.80
CA ARG A 28 5.01 4.22 2.34
C ARG A 28 3.71 3.77 1.71
N GLU A 29 3.10 4.68 0.96
CA GLU A 29 1.85 4.42 0.26
C GLU A 29 2.13 3.90 -1.16
N PHE A 30 1.30 2.99 -1.63
CA PHE A 30 1.29 2.53 -3.02
C PHE A 30 -0.16 2.34 -3.47
N VAL A 31 -0.38 2.50 -4.77
CA VAL A 31 -1.70 2.35 -5.40
C VAL A 31 -1.64 1.13 -6.29
N LEU A 32 -2.59 0.21 -6.10
CA LEU A 32 -2.84 -0.89 -7.02
C LEU A 32 -4.15 -0.67 -7.77
N GLU A 33 -4.21 -1.20 -8.98
CA GLU A 33 -5.42 -1.29 -9.78
C GLU A 33 -5.83 -2.78 -9.90
N THR A 34 -7.10 -3.09 -9.61
CA THR A 34 -7.61 -4.47 -9.68
C THR A 34 -7.73 -4.97 -11.12
N GLU A 35 -7.53 -6.28 -11.34
CA GLU A 35 -7.61 -6.92 -12.67
C GLU A 35 -9.03 -7.39 -13.02
N GLU A 36 -10.05 -6.65 -12.58
CA GLU A 36 -11.46 -6.97 -12.82
C GLU A 36 -11.99 -6.28 -14.10
N SER A 37 -13.21 -6.64 -14.53
CA SER A 37 -13.84 -6.01 -15.71
C SER A 37 -14.07 -4.49 -15.54
N LYS A 38 -14.13 -4.02 -14.30
CA LYS A 38 -14.15 -2.59 -13.92
C LYS A 38 -13.03 -2.33 -12.91
N PRO A 39 -11.81 -2.06 -13.37
CA PRO A 39 -10.67 -1.85 -12.49
C PRO A 39 -10.94 -0.78 -11.44
N GLN A 40 -10.59 -1.08 -10.19
CA GLN A 40 -10.68 -0.14 -9.08
C GLN A 40 -9.27 0.18 -8.59
N SER A 41 -8.99 1.47 -8.42
CA SER A 41 -7.75 1.93 -7.79
C SER A 41 -7.90 1.90 -6.27
N VAL A 42 -6.94 1.28 -5.60
CA VAL A 42 -6.90 1.14 -4.14
C VAL A 42 -5.55 1.60 -3.62
N CYS A 43 -5.56 2.56 -2.70
CA CYS A 43 -4.37 3.06 -2.01
C CYS A 43 -4.17 2.30 -0.70
N LEU A 44 -2.99 1.70 -0.52
CA LEU A 44 -2.59 1.00 0.69
C LEU A 44 -1.28 1.56 1.22
N GLN A 45 -1.03 1.38 2.51
CA GLN A 45 0.23 1.74 3.14
C GLN A 45 0.98 0.53 3.69
N LEU A 46 2.31 0.56 3.57
CA LEU A 46 3.24 -0.28 4.32
C LEU A 46 3.79 0.54 5.49
N MET A 47 3.91 -0.09 6.66
CA MET A 47 4.38 0.56 7.88
C MET A 47 5.74 -0.02 8.31
N ASN A 48 6.64 0.84 8.76
CA ASN A 48 7.91 0.49 9.41
C ASN A 48 8.70 -0.57 8.61
N ALA A 49 9.07 -1.69 9.25
CA ALA A 49 9.86 -2.76 8.64
C ALA A 49 9.23 -3.37 7.38
N ASN A 50 7.91 -3.28 7.20
CA ASN A 50 7.26 -3.78 6.00
C ASN A 50 7.60 -2.97 4.75
N ILE A 51 8.03 -1.71 4.90
CA ILE A 51 8.45 -0.87 3.76
C ILE A 51 9.69 -1.45 3.08
N GLU A 52 10.66 -1.91 3.87
CA GLU A 52 11.90 -2.50 3.36
C GLU A 52 11.71 -3.97 3.00
N ARG A 53 10.89 -4.70 3.77
CA ARG A 53 10.59 -6.11 3.52
C ARG A 53 9.89 -6.34 2.18
N TYR A 54 9.02 -5.42 1.77
CA TYR A 54 8.24 -5.54 0.55
C TYR A 54 8.65 -4.46 -0.44
N ALA A 55 9.56 -4.83 -1.35
CA ALA A 55 10.05 -3.98 -2.44
C ALA A 55 8.97 -3.79 -3.52
N VAL A 56 7.92 -3.03 -3.18
CA VAL A 56 6.84 -2.69 -4.11
C VAL A 56 7.34 -1.71 -5.18
N GLU A 57 7.15 -2.08 -6.44
CA GLU A 57 7.49 -1.24 -7.59
C GLU A 57 6.32 -1.13 -8.57
N VAL A 58 6.25 -0.01 -9.29
CA VAL A 58 5.29 0.19 -10.36
C VAL A 58 5.47 -0.89 -11.42
N GLY A 59 4.36 -1.45 -11.89
CA GLY A 59 4.33 -2.50 -12.89
C GLY A 59 4.22 -3.92 -12.32
N MET A 60 4.50 -4.13 -11.04
CA MET A 60 4.35 -5.45 -10.40
C MET A 60 2.87 -5.80 -10.21
N THR A 61 2.49 -7.06 -10.45
CA THR A 61 1.19 -7.59 -10.00
C THR A 61 1.37 -8.29 -8.67
N VAL A 62 0.60 -7.90 -7.66
CA VAL A 62 0.75 -8.35 -6.27
C VAL A 62 -0.55 -8.90 -5.69
N HIS A 63 -0.40 -9.81 -4.74
CA HIS A 63 -1.44 -10.21 -3.79
C HIS A 63 -1.13 -9.56 -2.44
N VAL A 64 -2.04 -8.74 -1.93
CA VAL A 64 -1.85 -8.00 -0.69
C VAL A 64 -2.86 -8.45 0.35
N LYS A 65 -2.38 -8.80 1.54
CA LYS A 65 -3.22 -8.96 2.73
C LYS A 65 -3.06 -7.73 3.62
N PHE A 66 -4.20 -7.23 4.08
CA PHE A 66 -4.28 -5.95 4.77
C PHE A 66 -5.43 -5.89 5.78
N ASP A 67 -5.32 -4.93 6.67
CA ASP A 67 -6.36 -4.56 7.63
C ASP A 67 -6.96 -3.19 7.26
N ILE A 68 -8.24 -3.01 7.58
CA ILE A 68 -8.95 -1.73 7.40
C ILE A 68 -9.22 -1.14 8.77
N SER A 69 -8.86 0.14 8.93
CA SER A 69 -9.24 0.94 10.09
C SER A 69 -9.90 2.24 9.64
N ALA A 70 -10.85 2.72 10.42
CA ALA A 70 -11.49 4.00 10.19
C ALA A 70 -10.90 5.03 11.17
N ARG A 71 -10.56 6.22 10.65
CA ARG A 71 -10.15 7.37 11.47
C ARG A 71 -11.03 8.57 11.17
N GLN A 72 -11.41 9.29 12.22
CA GLN A 72 -12.10 10.55 12.09
C GLN A 72 -11.09 11.70 12.05
N TRP A 73 -11.26 12.62 11.09
CA TRP A 73 -10.50 13.85 10.98
C TRP A 73 -11.42 14.96 10.48
N GLU A 74 -11.47 16.09 11.17
CA GLU A 74 -12.31 17.26 10.80
C GLU A 74 -13.76 16.88 10.46
N ASN A 75 -14.41 16.12 11.34
CA ASN A 75 -15.78 15.62 11.16
C ASN A 75 -16.01 14.74 9.91
N ARG A 76 -14.95 14.27 9.27
CA ARG A 76 -14.97 13.32 8.15
C ARG A 76 -14.33 12.00 8.57
N TRP A 77 -14.77 10.91 7.96
CA TRP A 77 -14.20 9.58 8.19
C TRP A 77 -13.36 9.15 7.00
N PHE A 78 -12.21 8.58 7.29
CA PHE A 78 -11.25 8.08 6.32
C PHE A 78 -10.89 6.66 6.67
N ASN A 79 -10.91 5.79 5.66
CA ASN A 79 -10.38 4.44 5.81
C ASN A 79 -8.88 4.46 5.55
N THR A 80 -8.17 3.66 6.34
CA THR A 80 -6.75 3.40 6.16
C THR A 80 -6.58 1.90 5.94
N LEU A 81 -5.99 1.54 4.81
CA LEU A 81 -5.72 0.16 4.43
C LEU A 81 -4.23 -0.11 4.68
N THR A 82 -3.93 -0.91 5.71
CA THR A 82 -2.55 -1.20 6.12
C THR A 82 -2.17 -2.60 5.66
N ALA A 83 -1.24 -2.69 4.71
CA ALA A 83 -0.71 -3.94 4.21
C ALA A 83 0.28 -4.54 5.21
N TRP A 84 0.07 -5.82 5.55
CA TRP A 84 0.96 -6.58 6.43
C TRP A 84 1.62 -7.77 5.72
N GLU A 85 1.11 -8.19 4.57
CA GLU A 85 1.77 -9.15 3.68
C GLU A 85 1.57 -8.74 2.21
N VAL A 86 2.66 -8.77 1.44
CA VAL A 86 2.64 -8.54 -0.01
C VAL A 86 3.37 -9.71 -0.68
N THR A 87 2.70 -10.38 -1.61
CA THR A 87 3.27 -11.44 -2.44
C THR A 87 3.29 -11.00 -3.89
N VAL A 88 4.45 -10.97 -4.53
CA VAL A 88 4.57 -10.69 -5.97
C VAL A 88 4.07 -11.90 -6.76
N ILE A 89 3.06 -11.69 -7.60
CA ILE A 89 2.49 -12.71 -8.48
C ILE A 89 3.16 -12.65 -9.86
N LYS A 90 3.38 -11.44 -10.37
CA LYS A 90 4.09 -11.19 -11.62
C LYS A 90 5.07 -10.04 -11.43
N GLN A 91 6.30 -10.25 -11.88
CA GLN A 91 7.32 -9.20 -11.93
C GLN A 91 6.93 -8.11 -12.93
N LYS A 92 7.55 -6.93 -12.82
CA LYS A 92 7.38 -5.88 -13.83
C LYS A 92 7.86 -6.42 -15.19
N GLU A 93 7.01 -6.35 -16.20
CA GLU A 93 7.44 -6.62 -17.57
C GLU A 93 8.33 -5.45 -18.01
N GLU A 94 9.64 -5.69 -18.14
CA GLU A 94 10.54 -4.78 -18.84
C GLU A 94 10.07 -4.70 -20.29
N GLN A 95 9.42 -3.59 -20.64
CA GLN A 95 9.11 -3.29 -22.02
C GLN A 95 10.44 -3.07 -22.76
N PRO A 96 10.78 -3.89 -23.78
CA PRO A 96 11.98 -3.64 -24.57
C PRO A 96 11.84 -2.28 -25.25
N ALA A 97 12.93 -1.52 -25.22
CA ALA A 97 13.05 -0.16 -25.74
C ALA A 97 12.69 -0.04 -27.24
#